data_AF-A0A951B6A5-F1
#
_entry.id   AF-A0A951B6A5-F1
#
_cell.length_a   1.000
_cell.length_b   1.000
_cell.length_c   1.000
_cell.angle_alpha   90.00
_cell.angle_beta   90.00
_cell.angle_gamma   90.00
#
_symmetry.space_group_name_H-M   'P 1'
#
loop_
_entity.id
_entity.type
_entity.pdbx_description
1 polymer ?
#
loop_
_entity_poly.entity_id
_entity_poly.type
_entity_poly.pdbx_seq_one_letter_code
_entity_poly.pdbx_strand_id
1 'polypeptide(L)'
;IGDEDRFQRDVQKALKLAAKGDNIVVMGVLPTRAETGYGYVEVGDALDDDPVFMRVKRFTEKPDAERAAEFVASNKFYWNGGMFLWSARTLVDSLKQFLPDTASLLEQIAAAWGTPEFEERFADLYPQCESISIDYAVLEPRSSQGEAANIYCVRADFGRNDLGSWTALYEHRAAKFESEHPGVNVIEAAGHFELNADGNYVYAPSKFVATIGVKDIVVVETEDALLVTTREHAQEVGKVVKFLSEKKLHALV
;
A
#
# COMPACT_ATOMS: atom_id res chain seq x y z
N ILE A 1 -1.81 12.41 5.06
CA ILE A 1 -3.16 12.60 5.66
C ILE A 1 -3.52 14.06 5.44
N GLY A 2 -4.66 14.35 4.80
CA GLY A 2 -5.10 15.71 4.48
C GLY A 2 -6.05 16.32 5.51
N ASP A 3 -6.78 15.48 6.28
CA ASP A 3 -7.69 15.91 7.37
C ASP A 3 -7.42 15.06 8.62
N GLU A 4 -6.69 15.62 9.58
CA GLU A 4 -6.28 14.92 10.80
C GLU A 4 -7.44 14.65 11.75
N ASP A 5 -8.36 15.61 11.91
CA ASP A 5 -9.51 15.45 12.80
C ASP A 5 -10.44 14.33 12.31
N ARG A 6 -10.68 14.26 10.99
CA ARG A 6 -11.46 13.17 10.40
C ARG A 6 -10.75 11.83 10.56
N PHE A 7 -9.45 11.79 10.29
CA PHE A 7 -8.65 10.59 10.52
C PHE A 7 -8.77 10.06 11.95
N GLN A 8 -8.59 10.93 12.95
CA GLN A 8 -8.70 10.54 14.36
C GLN A 8 -10.10 10.02 14.69
N ARG A 9 -11.17 10.66 14.19
CA ARG A 9 -12.55 10.19 14.39
C ARG A 9 -12.77 8.80 13.80
N ASP A 10 -12.33 8.57 12.57
CA ASP A 10 -12.53 7.29 11.86
C ASP A 10 -11.71 6.17 12.51
N VAL A 11 -10.48 6.46 12.95
CA VAL A 11 -9.65 5.51 13.72
C VAL A 11 -10.28 5.17 15.07
N GLN A 12 -10.79 6.16 15.82
CA GLN A 12 -11.45 5.90 17.12
C GLN A 12 -12.69 5.00 16.97
N LYS A 13 -13.43 5.21 15.88
CA LYS A 13 -14.56 4.36 15.48
C LYS A 13 -14.12 2.94 15.14
N ALA A 14 -13.09 2.80 14.30
CA ALA A 14 -12.51 1.51 13.93
C ALA A 14 -11.96 0.74 15.14
N LEU A 15 -11.29 1.42 16.09
CA LEU A 15 -10.77 0.83 17.32
C LEU A 15 -11.88 0.19 18.17
N LYS A 16 -13.02 0.87 18.31
CA LYS A 16 -14.17 0.32 19.06
C LYS A 16 -14.71 -0.95 18.44
N LEU A 17 -14.65 -1.08 17.11
CA LEU A 17 -15.08 -2.29 16.41
C LEU A 17 -14.04 -3.40 16.50
N ALA A 18 -12.76 -3.07 16.30
CA ALA A 18 -11.63 -4.00 16.42
C ALA A 18 -11.47 -4.59 17.82
N ALA A 19 -11.87 -3.85 18.86
CA ALA A 19 -11.84 -4.32 20.25
C ALA A 19 -12.94 -5.35 20.58
N LYS A 20 -13.93 -5.54 19.70
CA LYS A 20 -15.01 -6.51 19.91
C LYS A 20 -14.63 -7.85 19.27
N GLY A 21 -14.65 -8.93 20.06
CA GLY A 21 -14.44 -10.28 19.57
C GLY A 21 -13.08 -10.45 18.88
N ASP A 22 -13.10 -11.12 17.74
CA ASP A 22 -11.94 -11.41 16.89
C ASP A 22 -11.94 -10.54 15.62
N ASN A 23 -12.54 -9.35 15.68
CA ASN A 23 -12.69 -8.47 14.52
C ASN A 23 -11.35 -7.96 13.97
N ILE A 24 -11.26 -7.88 12.64
CA ILE A 24 -10.24 -7.13 11.90
C ILE A 24 -10.92 -5.97 11.18
N VAL A 25 -10.36 -4.77 11.29
CA VAL A 25 -10.83 -3.60 10.56
C VAL A 25 -9.77 -3.15 9.57
N VAL A 26 -10.17 -2.95 8.32
CA VAL A 26 -9.37 -2.37 7.23
C VAL A 26 -9.89 -0.97 6.95
N MET A 27 -9.00 0.01 6.84
CA MET A 27 -9.38 1.35 6.39
C MET A 27 -9.47 1.36 4.86
N GLY A 28 -10.66 1.50 4.29
CA GLY A 28 -10.90 1.42 2.84
C GLY A 28 -10.99 2.79 2.18
N VAL A 29 -10.30 3.00 1.06
CA VAL A 29 -10.33 4.25 0.28
C VAL A 29 -11.17 4.05 -0.98
N LEU A 30 -11.96 5.05 -1.37
CA LEU A 30 -12.75 4.97 -2.59
C LEU A 30 -11.82 4.92 -3.82
N PRO A 31 -11.92 3.90 -4.70
CA PRO A 31 -11.09 3.83 -5.89
C PRO A 31 -11.43 4.95 -6.88
N THR A 32 -10.41 5.59 -7.43
CA THR A 32 -10.57 6.60 -8.50
C THR A 32 -10.04 6.13 -9.86
N ARG A 33 -9.31 5.00 -9.88
CA ARG A 33 -8.76 4.35 -11.07
C ARG A 33 -8.58 2.84 -10.84
N ALA A 34 -8.27 2.09 -11.89
CA ALA A 34 -7.85 0.70 -11.78
C ALA A 34 -6.35 0.65 -11.43
N GLU A 35 -6.02 0.49 -10.15
CA GLU A 35 -4.65 0.48 -9.64
C GLU A 35 -4.23 -0.94 -9.25
N THR A 36 -3.36 -1.57 -10.01
CA THR A 36 -2.91 -2.96 -9.76
C THR A 36 -1.95 -3.07 -8.58
N GLY A 37 -1.36 -1.95 -8.13
CA GLY A 37 -0.47 -1.91 -6.97
C GLY A 37 -1.16 -1.97 -5.61
N TYR A 38 -2.49 -1.89 -5.55
CA TYR A 38 -3.26 -1.86 -4.30
C TYR A 38 -4.07 -3.14 -4.07
N GLY A 39 -4.32 -3.47 -2.81
CA GLY A 39 -5.35 -4.42 -2.44
C GLY A 39 -6.75 -3.86 -2.67
N TYR A 40 -7.71 -4.74 -2.94
CA TYR A 40 -9.12 -4.42 -3.13
C TYR A 40 -9.99 -5.18 -2.13
N VAL A 41 -10.87 -4.45 -1.48
CA VAL A 41 -11.78 -4.94 -0.43
C VAL A 41 -13.21 -4.88 -0.97
N GLU A 42 -13.76 -6.05 -1.27
CA GLU A 42 -15.17 -6.19 -1.65
C GLU A 42 -16.04 -6.02 -0.41
N VAL A 43 -16.93 -5.04 -0.43
CA VAL A 43 -17.82 -4.76 0.71
C VAL A 43 -19.19 -5.41 0.52
N GLY A 44 -19.72 -5.88 1.63
CA GLY A 44 -21.07 -6.39 1.80
C GLY A 44 -21.98 -5.38 2.47
N ASP A 45 -22.86 -5.88 3.32
CA ASP A 45 -23.86 -5.05 3.98
C ASP A 45 -23.22 -4.12 5.02
N ALA A 46 -23.85 -2.96 5.20
CA ALA A 46 -23.51 -2.03 6.27
C ALA A 46 -23.76 -2.68 7.64
N LEU A 47 -22.91 -2.37 8.61
CA LEU A 47 -23.09 -2.80 9.99
C LEU A 47 -24.01 -1.80 10.70
N ASP A 48 -25.08 -2.31 11.33
CA ASP A 48 -26.02 -1.52 12.14
C ASP A 48 -26.56 -0.26 11.41
N ASP A 49 -26.80 -0.36 10.10
CA ASP A 49 -27.23 0.72 9.20
C ASP A 49 -26.27 1.95 9.14
N ASP A 50 -25.04 1.85 9.65
CA ASP A 50 -24.01 2.87 9.48
C ASP A 50 -23.20 2.58 8.20
N PRO A 51 -23.36 3.36 7.12
CA PRO A 51 -22.69 3.12 5.84
C PRO A 51 -21.17 3.30 5.90
N VAL A 52 -20.63 3.82 7.01
CA VAL A 52 -19.19 3.92 7.23
C VAL A 52 -18.57 2.56 7.52
N PHE A 53 -19.32 1.64 8.12
CA PHE A 53 -18.84 0.30 8.50
C PHE A 53 -19.51 -0.74 7.62
N MET A 54 -18.71 -1.49 6.85
CA MET A 54 -19.22 -2.54 5.98
C MET A 54 -18.55 -3.86 6.31
N ARG A 55 -19.29 -4.97 6.22
CA ARG A 55 -18.67 -6.30 6.25
C ARG A 55 -17.82 -6.50 5.00
N VAL A 56 -16.69 -7.17 5.13
CA VAL A 56 -15.88 -7.55 3.97
C VAL A 56 -16.32 -8.92 3.48
N LYS A 57 -16.64 -8.99 2.18
CA LYS A 57 -16.95 -10.25 1.49
C LYS A 57 -15.70 -10.95 1.00
N ARG A 58 -14.73 -10.18 0.52
CA ARG A 58 -13.51 -10.69 -0.08
C ARG A 58 -12.44 -9.62 -0.06
N PHE A 59 -11.20 -10.05 0.16
CA PHE A 59 -10.01 -9.26 0.00
C PHE A 59 -9.18 -9.84 -1.14
N THR A 60 -8.67 -9.00 -2.04
CA THR A 60 -7.79 -9.41 -3.14
C THR A 60 -6.57 -8.49 -3.17
N GLU A 61 -5.37 -8.99 -2.88
CA GLU A 61 -4.15 -8.17 -2.92
C GLU A 61 -3.57 -8.09 -4.34
N LYS A 62 -3.45 -6.86 -4.86
CA LYS A 62 -2.78 -6.54 -6.14
C LYS A 62 -3.29 -7.36 -7.33
N PRO A 63 -4.57 -7.17 -7.74
CA PRO A 63 -5.14 -7.86 -8.89
C PRO A 63 -4.44 -7.47 -10.20
N ASP A 64 -4.62 -8.30 -11.23
CA ASP A 64 -4.28 -7.92 -12.60
C ASP A 64 -5.14 -6.75 -13.12
N ALA A 65 -4.74 -6.16 -14.24
CA ALA A 65 -5.37 -4.96 -14.78
C ALA A 65 -6.84 -5.17 -15.16
N GLU A 66 -7.20 -6.37 -15.64
CA GLU A 66 -8.58 -6.72 -16.00
C GLU A 66 -9.47 -6.72 -14.76
N ARG A 67 -9.06 -7.44 -13.71
CA ARG A 67 -9.79 -7.52 -12.44
C ARG A 67 -9.84 -6.17 -11.73
N ALA A 68 -8.76 -5.39 -11.75
CA ALA A 68 -8.75 -4.04 -11.19
C ALA A 68 -9.81 -3.15 -11.87
N ALA A 69 -9.93 -3.23 -13.20
CA ALA A 69 -10.95 -2.49 -13.95
C ALA A 69 -12.37 -2.96 -13.61
N GLU A 70 -12.60 -4.27 -13.50
CA GLU A 70 -13.88 -4.84 -13.07
C GLU A 70 -14.28 -4.40 -11.66
N PHE A 71 -13.32 -4.42 -10.71
CA PHE A 71 -13.56 -4.04 -9.33
C PHE A 71 -14.02 -2.58 -9.22
N VAL A 72 -13.33 -1.67 -9.91
CA VAL A 72 -13.70 -0.25 -9.96
C VAL A 72 -15.08 -0.07 -10.61
N ALA A 73 -15.33 -0.72 -11.75
CA ALA A 73 -16.59 -0.61 -12.47
C ALA A 73 -17.80 -1.10 -11.65
N SER A 74 -17.59 -2.06 -10.75
CA SER A 74 -18.66 -2.62 -9.92
C SER A 74 -19.19 -1.66 -8.84
N ASN A 75 -18.42 -0.63 -8.46
CA ASN A 75 -18.67 0.26 -7.31
C ASN A 75 -18.86 -0.48 -5.96
N LYS A 76 -18.39 -1.74 -5.85
CA LYS A 76 -18.49 -2.58 -4.64
C LYS A 76 -17.15 -2.76 -3.92
N PHE A 77 -16.09 -2.13 -4.41
CA PHE A 77 -14.76 -2.29 -3.85
C PHE A 77 -14.21 -0.99 -3.32
N TYR A 78 -13.43 -1.11 -2.26
CA TYR A 78 -12.55 -0.08 -1.74
C TYR A 78 -11.11 -0.52 -1.94
N TRP A 79 -10.21 0.42 -2.18
CA TRP A 79 -8.78 0.14 -2.05
C TRP A 79 -8.46 -0.17 -0.59
N ASN A 80 -7.65 -1.20 -0.37
CA ASN A 80 -7.00 -1.47 0.90
C ASN A 80 -6.10 -0.28 1.24
N GLY A 81 -6.49 0.45 2.28
CA GLY A 81 -5.73 1.59 2.73
C GLY A 81 -4.57 1.22 3.64
N GLY A 82 -3.96 0.03 3.54
CA GLY A 82 -2.72 -0.35 4.25
C GLY A 82 -2.70 -0.10 5.77
N MET A 83 -3.87 0.09 6.39
CA MET A 83 -4.04 0.47 7.79
C MET A 83 -5.07 -0.47 8.37
N PHE A 84 -4.65 -1.18 9.41
CA PHE A 84 -5.43 -2.24 10.02
C PHE A 84 -5.56 -2.02 11.52
N LEU A 85 -6.72 -2.42 12.04
CA LEU A 85 -6.99 -2.38 13.47
C LEU A 85 -7.54 -3.73 13.90
N TRP A 86 -6.90 -4.33 14.89
CA TRP A 86 -7.24 -5.61 15.48
C TRP A 86 -6.71 -5.69 16.90
N SER A 87 -7.22 -6.63 17.69
CA SER A 87 -6.58 -6.96 18.96
C SER A 87 -5.28 -7.76 18.73
N ALA A 88 -4.32 -7.69 19.65
CA ALA A 88 -3.11 -8.51 19.57
C ALA A 88 -3.45 -10.01 19.53
N ARG A 89 -4.47 -10.43 20.29
CA ARG A 89 -4.97 -11.81 20.26
C ARG A 89 -5.50 -12.19 18.87
N THR A 90 -6.33 -11.35 18.26
CA THR A 90 -6.86 -11.58 16.91
C THR A 90 -5.75 -11.80 15.89
N LEU A 91 -4.70 -10.98 15.95
CA LEU A 91 -3.55 -11.12 15.04
C LEU A 91 -2.82 -12.44 15.28
N VAL A 92 -2.48 -12.76 16.53
CA VAL A 92 -1.77 -14.00 16.87
C VAL A 92 -2.58 -15.23 16.47
N ASP A 93 -3.89 -15.26 16.77
CA ASP A 93 -4.78 -16.37 16.40
C ASP A 93 -4.86 -16.51 14.87
N SER A 94 -4.89 -15.39 14.12
CA SER A 94 -4.87 -15.41 12.65
C SER A 94 -3.55 -15.91 12.09
N LEU A 95 -2.41 -15.49 12.65
CA LEU A 95 -1.09 -15.96 12.23
C LEU A 95 -0.94 -17.46 12.48
N LYS A 96 -1.42 -17.98 13.62
CA LYS A 96 -1.43 -19.43 13.89
C LYS A 96 -2.27 -20.21 12.89
N GLN A 97 -3.37 -19.63 12.45
CA GLN A 97 -4.28 -20.28 11.51
C GLN A 97 -3.72 -20.30 10.08
N PHE A 98 -3.18 -19.17 9.60
CA PHE A 98 -2.84 -18.99 8.19
C PHE A 98 -1.34 -19.01 7.89
N LEU A 99 -0.49 -18.84 8.91
CA LEU A 99 0.97 -18.82 8.77
C LEU A 99 1.66 -19.55 9.95
N PRO A 100 1.30 -20.82 10.23
CA PRO A 100 1.66 -21.53 11.47
C PRO A 100 3.17 -21.64 11.72
N ASP A 101 3.96 -21.85 10.67
CA ASP A 101 5.42 -21.98 10.80
C ASP A 101 6.06 -20.67 11.26
N THR A 102 5.68 -19.55 10.63
CA THR A 102 6.12 -18.21 11.07
C THR A 102 5.58 -17.88 12.45
N ALA A 103 4.33 -18.25 12.78
CA ALA A 103 3.77 -18.03 14.10
C ALA A 103 4.60 -18.74 15.20
N SER A 104 5.03 -19.98 14.96
CA SER A 104 5.88 -20.74 15.89
C SER A 104 7.24 -20.08 16.13
N LEU A 105 7.86 -19.54 15.07
CA LEU A 105 9.12 -18.79 15.19
C LEU A 105 8.93 -17.49 15.98
N LEU A 106 7.86 -16.74 15.67
CA LEU A 106 7.53 -15.50 16.38
C LEU A 106 7.21 -15.74 17.87
N GLU A 107 6.58 -16.86 18.22
CA GLU A 107 6.36 -17.24 19.62
C GLU A 107 7.65 -17.50 20.38
N GLN A 108 8.63 -18.15 19.74
CA GLN A 108 9.95 -18.38 20.35
C GLN A 108 10.72 -17.08 20.55
N ILE A 109 10.66 -16.17 19.57
CA ILE A 109 11.22 -14.82 19.70
C ILE A 109 10.55 -14.06 20.85
N ALA A 110 9.21 -14.11 20.91
CA ALA A 110 8.44 -13.44 21.95
C ALA A 110 8.72 -14.00 23.35
N ALA A 111 9.01 -15.30 23.48
CA ALA A 111 9.36 -15.93 24.75
C ALA A 111 10.70 -15.42 25.34
N ALA A 112 11.61 -14.92 24.49
CA ALA A 112 12.85 -14.29 24.91
C ALA A 112 12.72 -12.78 25.15
N TRP A 113 11.54 -12.19 24.92
CA TRP A 113 11.34 -10.75 25.07
C TRP A 113 11.65 -10.29 26.51
N GLY A 114 12.48 -9.25 26.63
CA GLY A 114 12.89 -8.67 27.92
C GLY A 114 14.00 -9.45 28.64
N THR A 115 14.56 -10.49 28.03
CA THR A 115 15.73 -11.21 28.55
C THR A 115 17.01 -10.84 27.77
N PRO A 116 18.21 -11.12 28.31
CA PRO A 116 19.47 -10.87 27.60
C PRO A 116 19.60 -11.63 26.27
N GLU A 117 18.85 -12.73 26.10
CA GLU A 117 18.90 -13.59 24.91
C GLU A 117 18.04 -13.08 23.75
N PHE A 118 17.22 -12.04 23.93
CA PHE A 118 16.28 -11.57 22.91
C PHE A 118 16.96 -11.28 21.56
N GLU A 119 18.04 -10.50 21.57
CA GLU A 119 18.73 -10.07 20.34
C GLU A 119 19.31 -11.25 19.56
N GLU A 120 19.92 -12.21 20.26
CA GLU A 120 20.46 -13.43 19.64
C GLU A 120 19.34 -14.28 19.04
N ARG A 121 18.24 -14.47 19.77
CA ARG A 121 17.08 -15.24 19.30
C ARG A 121 16.38 -14.57 18.13
N PHE A 122 16.24 -13.25 18.15
CA PHE A 122 15.65 -12.49 17.05
C PHE A 122 16.51 -12.63 15.79
N ALA A 123 17.83 -12.44 15.90
CA ALA A 123 18.76 -12.53 14.77
C ALA A 123 18.83 -13.94 14.15
N ASP A 124 18.69 -14.99 14.96
CA ASP A 124 18.69 -16.39 14.50
C ASP A 124 17.36 -16.79 13.85
N LEU A 125 16.22 -16.45 14.48
CA LEU A 125 14.91 -16.97 14.10
C LEU A 125 14.18 -16.10 13.08
N TYR A 126 14.28 -14.77 13.16
CA TYR A 126 13.51 -13.86 12.29
C TYR A 126 13.83 -14.04 10.79
N PRO A 127 15.09 -14.28 10.36
CA PRO A 127 15.40 -14.56 8.95
C PRO A 127 14.78 -15.86 8.41
N GLN A 128 14.32 -16.75 9.29
CA GLN A 128 13.65 -18.00 8.92
C GLN A 128 12.14 -17.80 8.71
N CYS A 129 11.58 -16.67 9.16
CA CYS A 129 10.18 -16.32 8.92
C CYS A 129 9.95 -16.11 7.41
N GLU A 130 8.75 -16.45 6.96
CA GLU A 130 8.36 -16.21 5.58
C GLU A 130 8.30 -14.69 5.30
N SER A 131 8.95 -14.25 4.22
CA SER A 131 8.89 -12.86 3.76
C SER A 131 7.59 -12.62 2.97
N ILE A 132 6.49 -12.43 3.68
CA ILE A 132 5.13 -12.26 3.14
C ILE A 132 4.42 -11.07 3.79
N SER A 133 3.58 -10.36 3.05
CA SER A 133 2.77 -9.26 3.61
C SER A 133 1.60 -9.80 4.44
N ILE A 134 1.08 -8.99 5.36
CA ILE A 134 -0.10 -9.37 6.15
C ILE A 134 -1.36 -9.52 5.29
N ASP A 135 -1.42 -8.80 4.17
CA ASP A 135 -2.50 -8.86 3.18
C ASP A 135 -2.61 -10.27 2.59
N TYR A 136 -1.48 -10.81 2.10
CA TYR A 136 -1.42 -12.18 1.57
C TYR A 136 -1.46 -13.24 2.68
N ALA A 137 -0.77 -13.02 3.80
CA ALA A 137 -0.63 -14.02 4.84
C ALA A 137 -1.91 -14.22 5.67
N VAL A 138 -2.70 -13.16 5.86
CA VAL A 138 -3.85 -13.18 6.77
C VAL A 138 -5.12 -12.68 6.10
N LEU A 139 -5.15 -11.48 5.52
CA LEU A 139 -6.42 -10.88 5.09
C LEU A 139 -7.07 -11.64 3.93
N GLU A 140 -6.31 -11.95 2.89
CA GLU A 140 -6.81 -12.65 1.72
C GLU A 140 -7.29 -14.08 2.09
N PRO A 141 -6.49 -14.95 2.75
CA PRO A 141 -6.94 -16.26 3.20
C PRO A 141 -8.14 -16.20 4.17
N ARG A 142 -8.12 -15.28 5.14
CA ARG A 142 -9.22 -15.17 6.11
C ARG A 142 -10.50 -14.70 5.45
N SER A 143 -10.43 -13.78 4.49
CA SER A 143 -11.59 -13.29 3.74
C SER A 143 -12.27 -14.36 2.89
N SER A 144 -11.60 -15.49 2.60
CA SER A 144 -12.22 -16.62 1.89
C SER A 144 -13.43 -17.21 2.63
N GLN A 145 -13.57 -16.93 3.92
CA GLN A 145 -14.73 -17.29 4.74
C GLN A 145 -15.93 -16.34 4.53
N GLY A 146 -15.82 -15.38 3.62
CA GLY A 146 -16.85 -14.38 3.35
C GLY A 146 -17.08 -13.45 4.53
N GLU A 147 -18.31 -13.00 4.70
CA GLU A 147 -18.69 -12.09 5.80
C GLU A 147 -18.56 -12.72 7.19
N ALA A 148 -18.45 -14.06 7.29
CA ALA A 148 -18.19 -14.76 8.54
C ALA A 148 -16.73 -14.60 9.03
N ALA A 149 -15.85 -14.03 8.21
CA ALA A 149 -14.45 -13.80 8.53
C ALA A 149 -14.22 -12.75 9.65
N ASN A 150 -15.27 -12.02 10.07
CA ASN A 150 -15.18 -10.88 11.00
C ASN A 150 -14.17 -9.81 10.53
N ILE A 151 -14.09 -9.60 9.21
CA ILE A 151 -13.33 -8.52 8.60
C ILE A 151 -14.31 -7.40 8.24
N TYR A 152 -13.97 -6.17 8.59
CA TYR A 152 -14.78 -4.98 8.36
C TYR A 152 -13.99 -3.93 7.60
N CYS A 153 -14.65 -3.23 6.69
CA CYS A 153 -14.10 -2.09 5.98
C CYS A 153 -14.70 -0.82 6.60
N VAL A 154 -13.83 0.10 7.04
CA VAL A 154 -14.22 1.45 7.44
C VAL A 154 -13.85 2.41 6.32
N ARG A 155 -14.83 3.11 5.75
CA ARG A 155 -14.58 4.09 4.70
C ARG A 155 -13.71 5.24 5.24
N ALA A 156 -12.51 5.34 4.69
CA ALA A 156 -11.48 6.32 5.01
C ALA A 156 -11.43 7.42 3.95
N ASP A 157 -11.83 8.63 4.31
CA ASP A 157 -11.91 9.76 3.38
C ASP A 157 -11.26 11.01 4.00
N PHE A 158 -10.05 10.85 4.50
CA PHE A 158 -9.24 11.91 5.13
C PHE A 158 -8.08 12.38 4.24
N GLY A 159 -8.27 12.35 2.92
CA GLY A 159 -7.24 12.75 1.95
C GLY A 159 -5.97 11.92 2.04
N ARG A 160 -6.12 10.58 2.10
CA ARG A 160 -4.99 9.67 2.16
C ARG A 160 -4.36 9.53 0.77
N ASN A 161 -3.04 9.64 0.73
CA ASN A 161 -2.24 9.26 -0.42
C ASN A 161 -1.10 8.39 0.11
N ASP A 162 -1.10 7.11 -0.27
CA ASP A 162 0.06 6.25 -0.08
C ASP A 162 1.09 6.69 -1.09
N LEU A 163 2.06 7.48 -0.63
CA LEU A 163 3.26 7.82 -1.39
C LEU A 163 4.14 6.57 -1.57
N GLY A 164 3.59 5.53 -2.20
CA GLY A 164 4.20 4.23 -2.45
C GLY A 164 4.71 4.05 -3.87
N SER A 165 4.47 5.03 -4.75
CA SER A 165 5.03 5.06 -6.11
C SER A 165 5.33 6.48 -6.56
N TRP A 166 6.15 6.60 -7.61
CA TRP A 166 6.44 7.88 -8.24
C TRP A 166 5.19 8.55 -8.82
N THR A 167 4.20 7.77 -9.23
CA THR A 167 2.90 8.28 -9.69
C THR A 167 2.11 8.90 -8.56
N ALA A 168 2.07 8.25 -7.39
CA ALA A 168 1.40 8.80 -6.21
C ALA A 168 2.03 10.13 -5.75
N LEU A 169 3.37 10.23 -5.86
CA LEU A 169 4.11 11.46 -5.55
C LEU A 169 3.87 12.56 -6.59
N TYR A 170 3.80 12.21 -7.88
CA TYR A 170 3.36 13.12 -8.93
C TYR A 170 1.97 13.66 -8.63
N GLU A 171 0.98 12.79 -8.37
CA GLU A 171 -0.41 13.17 -8.09
C GLU A 171 -0.48 14.13 -6.88
N HIS A 172 0.25 13.82 -5.81
CA HIS A 172 0.30 14.67 -4.62
C HIS A 172 0.85 16.08 -4.92
N ARG A 173 1.91 16.17 -5.73
CA ARG A 173 2.53 17.46 -6.07
C ARG A 173 1.71 18.22 -7.12
N ALA A 174 1.17 17.51 -8.12
CA ALA A 174 0.36 18.07 -9.19
C ALA A 174 -0.98 18.63 -8.68
N ALA A 175 -1.57 18.04 -7.63
CA ALA A 175 -2.80 18.52 -7.00
C ALA A 175 -2.73 20.01 -6.55
N LYS A 176 -1.52 20.53 -6.31
CA LYS A 176 -1.32 21.96 -5.98
C LYS A 176 -1.56 22.90 -7.17
N PHE A 177 -1.56 22.37 -8.38
CA PHE A 177 -1.61 23.12 -9.64
C PHE A 177 -2.78 22.67 -10.54
N GLU A 178 -3.55 21.65 -10.11
CA GLU A 178 -4.55 20.95 -10.90
C GLU A 178 -5.75 21.83 -11.29
N SER A 179 -6.07 22.87 -10.49
CA SER A 179 -7.10 23.85 -10.83
C SER A 179 -6.73 24.77 -12.00
N GLU A 180 -5.44 24.82 -12.37
CA GLU A 180 -4.94 25.75 -13.38
C GLU A 180 -4.52 25.04 -14.67
N HIS A 181 -3.89 23.85 -14.59
CA HIS A 181 -3.37 23.14 -15.77
C HIS A 181 -3.41 21.60 -15.60
N PRO A 182 -4.42 20.90 -16.16
CA PRO A 182 -4.40 19.43 -16.22
C PRO A 182 -3.21 18.95 -17.05
N GLY A 183 -2.44 17.99 -16.52
CA GLY A 183 -1.24 17.47 -17.18
C GLY A 183 0.04 18.29 -16.94
N VAL A 184 0.12 19.06 -15.85
CA VAL A 184 1.34 19.79 -15.46
C VAL A 184 2.52 18.84 -15.27
N ASN A 185 3.71 19.24 -15.72
CA ASN A 185 4.94 18.52 -15.37
C ASN A 185 5.37 18.90 -13.94
N VAL A 186 5.79 17.91 -13.15
CA VAL A 186 6.34 18.09 -11.80
C VAL A 186 7.85 17.89 -11.89
N ILE A 187 8.61 18.99 -11.79
CA ILE A 187 10.06 18.99 -12.06
C ILE A 187 10.85 19.51 -10.86
N GLU A 188 11.82 18.72 -10.42
CA GLU A 188 12.85 19.07 -9.45
C GLU A 188 14.20 18.64 -10.02
N ALA A 189 14.88 19.53 -10.75
CA ALA A 189 16.13 19.24 -11.44
C ALA A 189 17.13 20.42 -11.39
N ALA A 190 18.42 20.16 -11.58
CA ALA A 190 19.45 21.21 -11.64
C ALA A 190 19.21 22.20 -12.80
N GLY A 191 18.55 21.74 -13.86
CA GLY A 191 17.97 22.55 -14.91
C GLY A 191 17.03 21.70 -15.77
N HIS A 192 16.11 22.33 -16.51
CA HIS A 192 15.20 21.59 -17.37
C HIS A 192 14.86 22.34 -18.66
N PHE A 193 14.42 21.58 -19.65
CA PHE A 193 13.82 22.09 -20.88
C PHE A 193 12.66 21.18 -21.29
N GLU A 194 11.53 21.78 -21.65
CA GLU A 194 10.31 21.07 -22.01
C GLU A 194 9.86 21.50 -23.41
N LEU A 195 9.53 20.53 -24.26
CA LEU A 195 8.96 20.79 -25.58
C LEU A 195 7.95 19.72 -25.94
N ASN A 196 6.67 20.07 -26.02
CA ASN A 196 5.58 19.12 -26.28
C ASN A 196 5.58 17.94 -25.28
N ALA A 197 5.74 18.24 -23.99
CA ALA A 197 5.85 17.25 -22.93
C ALA A 197 4.83 17.56 -21.83
N ASP A 198 4.08 16.56 -21.38
CA ASP A 198 2.96 16.74 -20.43
C ASP A 198 2.91 15.61 -19.39
N GLY A 199 2.48 15.90 -18.17
CA GLY A 199 2.20 14.92 -17.12
C GLY A 199 3.43 14.17 -16.59
N ASN A 200 4.63 14.69 -16.82
CA ASN A 200 5.89 14.04 -16.45
C ASN A 200 6.27 14.37 -15.01
N TYR A 201 6.92 13.41 -14.35
CA TYR A 201 7.59 13.60 -13.06
C TYR A 201 9.10 13.50 -13.27
N VAL A 202 9.84 14.55 -12.91
CA VAL A 202 11.30 14.58 -13.01
C VAL A 202 11.90 14.94 -11.66
N TYR A 203 12.72 14.05 -11.11
CA TYR A 203 13.57 14.28 -9.95
C TYR A 203 15.02 14.02 -10.34
N ALA A 204 15.79 15.06 -10.58
CA ALA A 204 17.17 15.00 -11.07
C ALA A 204 18.03 16.14 -10.49
N PRO A 205 18.26 16.17 -9.16
CA PRO A 205 18.84 17.32 -8.47
C PRO A 205 20.27 17.66 -8.92
N SER A 206 21.00 16.73 -9.56
CA SER A 206 22.35 16.96 -10.05
C SER A 206 22.46 17.10 -11.58
N LYS A 207 21.37 16.94 -12.33
CA LYS A 207 21.40 16.93 -13.81
C LYS A 207 20.46 17.94 -14.44
N PHE A 208 20.84 18.37 -15.64
CA PHE A 208 19.92 19.02 -16.58
C PHE A 208 19.09 17.95 -17.31
N VAL A 209 17.77 18.12 -17.38
CA VAL A 209 16.85 17.17 -18.02
C VAL A 209 16.02 17.85 -19.12
N ALA A 210 16.11 17.34 -20.34
CA ALA A 210 15.23 17.76 -21.44
C ALA A 210 14.13 16.71 -21.69
N THR A 211 12.87 17.13 -21.67
CA THR A 211 11.70 16.31 -22.00
C THR A 211 11.08 16.83 -23.30
N ILE A 212 11.15 16.02 -24.36
CA ILE A 212 10.68 16.41 -25.70
C ILE A 212 9.73 15.34 -26.25
N GLY A 213 8.48 15.69 -26.48
CA GLY A 213 7.48 14.78 -27.07
C GLY A 213 7.05 13.63 -26.16
N VAL A 214 7.41 13.66 -24.87
CA VAL A 214 7.14 12.59 -23.91
C VAL A 214 6.00 12.96 -22.98
N LYS A 215 5.16 11.97 -22.67
CA LYS A 215 4.03 12.14 -21.78
C LYS A 215 4.05 11.09 -20.69
N ASP A 216 3.63 11.49 -19.50
CA ASP A 216 3.47 10.61 -18.36
C ASP A 216 4.72 9.78 -18.04
N ILE A 217 5.91 10.33 -18.24
CA ILE A 217 7.16 9.68 -17.85
C ILE A 217 7.56 10.06 -16.44
N VAL A 218 8.28 9.15 -15.80
CA VAL A 218 8.94 9.32 -14.50
C VAL A 218 10.43 9.21 -14.75
N VAL A 219 11.17 10.26 -14.40
CA VAL A 219 12.64 10.30 -14.42
C VAL A 219 13.12 10.54 -13.00
N VAL A 220 13.89 9.62 -12.45
CA VAL A 220 14.45 9.73 -11.09
C VAL A 220 15.93 9.44 -11.10
N GLU A 221 16.72 10.40 -10.65
CA GLU A 221 18.16 10.29 -10.46
C GLU A 221 18.48 9.95 -8.99
N THR A 222 19.35 8.96 -8.82
CA THR A 222 20.15 8.75 -7.61
C THR A 222 21.62 8.96 -7.93
N GLU A 223 22.49 8.89 -6.92
CA GLU A 223 23.94 9.02 -7.09
C GLU A 223 24.50 7.99 -8.09
N ASP A 224 23.95 6.78 -8.08
CA ASP A 224 24.46 5.60 -8.77
C ASP A 224 23.52 5.06 -9.87
N ALA A 225 22.32 5.63 -10.05
CA ALA A 225 21.35 5.15 -11.01
C ALA A 225 20.43 6.22 -11.59
N LEU A 226 19.78 5.87 -12.70
CA LEU A 226 18.70 6.63 -13.31
C LEU A 226 17.53 5.69 -13.58
N LEU A 227 16.37 5.98 -13.01
CA LEU A 227 15.11 5.33 -13.36
C LEU A 227 14.41 6.15 -14.43
N VAL A 228 14.02 5.50 -15.52
CA VAL A 228 13.11 6.04 -16.52
C VAL A 228 11.98 5.03 -16.73
N THR A 229 10.76 5.44 -16.47
CA THR A 229 9.56 4.62 -16.66
C THR A 229 8.36 5.50 -17.01
N THR A 230 7.19 4.91 -17.26
CA THR A 230 5.94 5.68 -17.34
C THR A 230 5.25 5.70 -15.98
N ARG A 231 4.37 6.67 -15.75
CA ARG A 231 3.52 6.75 -14.54
C ARG A 231 2.69 5.46 -14.38
N GLU A 232 2.24 4.88 -15.49
CA GLU A 232 1.55 3.58 -15.50
C GLU A 232 2.41 2.45 -14.91
N HIS A 233 3.72 2.42 -15.20
CA HIS A 233 4.62 1.35 -14.78
C HIS A 233 5.47 1.74 -13.55
N ALA A 234 5.16 2.84 -12.86
CA ALA A 234 5.96 3.32 -11.73
C ALA A 234 6.03 2.34 -10.55
N GLN A 235 5.01 1.49 -10.38
CA GLN A 235 4.97 0.44 -9.36
C GLN A 235 5.96 -0.71 -9.65
N GLU A 236 6.38 -0.87 -10.90
CA GLU A 236 7.26 -1.98 -11.30
C GLU A 236 8.71 -1.79 -10.86
N VAL A 237 9.06 -0.65 -10.25
CA VAL A 237 10.40 -0.38 -9.71
C VAL A 237 10.87 -1.47 -8.74
N GLY A 238 9.95 -2.14 -8.02
CA GLY A 238 10.27 -3.29 -7.17
C GLY A 238 10.90 -4.47 -7.93
N LYS A 239 10.56 -4.65 -9.22
CA LYS A 239 11.18 -5.68 -10.07
C LYS A 239 12.66 -5.38 -10.33
N VAL A 240 13.02 -4.10 -10.46
CA VAL A 240 14.41 -3.66 -10.60
C VAL A 240 15.18 -3.95 -9.31
N VAL A 241 14.62 -3.60 -8.15
CA VAL A 241 15.22 -3.90 -6.84
C VAL A 241 15.49 -5.40 -6.68
N LYS A 242 14.49 -6.23 -7.02
CA LYS A 242 14.63 -7.70 -6.99
C LYS A 242 15.75 -8.19 -7.91
N PHE A 243 15.79 -7.71 -9.15
CA PHE A 243 16.85 -8.06 -10.10
C PHE A 243 18.24 -7.71 -9.57
N LEU A 244 18.43 -6.49 -9.02
CA LEU A 244 19.71 -6.06 -8.47
C LEU A 244 20.14 -6.94 -7.29
N SER A 245 19.21 -7.29 -6.40
CA SER A 245 19.45 -8.20 -5.28
C SER A 245 19.87 -9.60 -5.75
N GLU A 246 19.16 -10.18 -6.73
CA GLU A 246 19.49 -11.50 -7.29
C GLU A 246 20.87 -11.52 -7.97
N LYS A 247 21.26 -10.40 -8.58
CA LYS A 247 22.58 -10.24 -9.20
C LYS A 247 23.67 -9.80 -8.23
N LYS A 248 23.32 -9.54 -6.96
CA LYS A 248 24.23 -9.00 -5.92
C LYS A 248 24.94 -7.71 -6.39
N LEU A 249 24.23 -6.88 -7.15
CA LEU A 249 24.70 -5.60 -7.62
C LEU A 249 24.37 -4.55 -6.56
N HIS A 250 25.34 -4.30 -5.67
CA HIS A 250 25.22 -3.33 -4.57
C HIS A 250 25.89 -1.99 -4.86
N ALA A 251 26.72 -1.93 -5.90
CA ALA A 251 27.30 -0.71 -6.45
C ALA A 251 27.04 -0.72 -7.96
N LEU A 252 26.31 0.28 -8.45
CA LEU A 252 25.85 0.36 -9.84
C LEU A 252 26.80 1.17 -10.73
N VAL A 253 27.76 1.87 -10.11
CA VAL A 253 28.84 2.65 -10.73
C VAL A 253 30.14 2.41 -9.96
#